data_AF-A0A4Q4QE43-F1
#
_entry.id   AF-A0A4Q4QE43-F1
#
_cell.length_a   1.000
_cell.length_b   1.000
_cell.length_c   1.000
_cell.angle_alpha   90.00
_cell.angle_beta   90.00
_cell.angle_gamma   90.00
#
_symmetry.space_group_name_H-M   'P 1'
#
loop_
_entity.id
_entity.type
_entity.pdbx_description
1 polymer ?
#
loop_
_entity_poly.entity_id
_entity_poly.type
_entity_poly.pdbx_seq_one_letter_code
_entity_poly.pdbx_strand_id
1 'polypeptide(L)'
;MEEVKGIAKSLIWKRRYEEALADVFLETSIWVNRAAHTLQLRRLIHGYIRLFVFSYLELRHTCCAISRIEHDDDPDYNKQPYPRYSPKEKRRIKDEDAPLHEILEELVPMFSTQFDAVGGRLEDFVVDVMIPKMREVARELKVEDAALYGAGRKEIGVVMYEDEEEAEQNDSHEEEEEQNEDVEEDSDDEY
;
A
#
# COMPACT_ATOMS: atom_id res chain seq x y z
N MET A 1 15.03 -19.88 -26.52
CA MET A 1 14.81 -20.08 -25.07
C MET A 1 15.16 -18.79 -24.40
N GLU A 2 14.16 -17.93 -24.18
CA GLU A 2 14.33 -16.65 -23.51
C GLU A 2 14.26 -16.87 -21.99
N GLU A 3 15.26 -16.38 -21.26
CA GLU A 3 15.26 -16.37 -19.80
C GLU A 3 14.14 -15.46 -19.29
N VAL A 4 13.09 -16.07 -18.74
CA VAL A 4 12.08 -15.36 -17.95
C VAL A 4 12.78 -14.85 -16.68
N LYS A 5 13.13 -13.56 -16.68
CA LYS A 5 13.63 -12.86 -15.50
C LYS A 5 12.49 -12.77 -14.49
N GLY A 6 12.44 -13.76 -13.58
CA GLY A 6 11.54 -13.75 -12.44
C GLY A 6 11.74 -12.47 -11.62
N ILE A 7 10.73 -11.62 -11.61
CA ILE A 7 10.68 -10.45 -10.75
C ILE A 7 10.27 -10.97 -9.37
N ALA A 8 11.22 -10.97 -8.43
CA ALA A 8 10.93 -11.28 -7.04
C ALA A 8 10.04 -10.18 -6.45
N LYS A 9 8.72 -10.35 -6.51
CA LYS A 9 7.75 -9.45 -5.88
C LYS A 9 7.25 -10.07 -4.58
N SER A 10 7.94 -9.74 -3.49
CA SER A 10 7.50 -9.98 -2.11
C SER A 10 6.72 -8.75 -1.63
N LEU A 11 5.50 -8.55 -2.13
CA LEU A 11 4.50 -7.73 -1.43
C LEU A 11 3.75 -8.66 -0.49
N ILE A 12 4.41 -9.05 0.61
CA ILE A 12 3.81 -9.87 1.66
C ILE A 12 3.08 -8.92 2.60
N TRP A 13 1.89 -8.48 2.17
CA TRP A 13 0.95 -7.76 3.02
C TRP A 13 0.36 -8.76 4.03
N LYS A 14 1.00 -8.90 5.18
CA LYS A 14 0.35 -9.51 6.35
C LYS A 14 -0.37 -8.40 7.11
N ARG A 15 -1.66 -8.57 7.40
CA ARG A 15 -2.50 -7.67 8.23
C ARG A 15 -1.79 -7.15 9.49
N ARG A 16 -0.93 -7.97 10.10
CA ARG A 16 -0.11 -7.65 11.27
C ARG A 16 0.98 -6.58 11.03
N TYR A 17 1.48 -6.44 9.80
CA TYR A 17 2.48 -5.45 9.42
C TYR A 17 1.85 -4.07 9.21
N GLU A 18 0.62 -4.02 8.70
CA GLU A 18 -0.16 -2.77 8.54
C GLU A 18 -0.50 -2.12 9.87
N GLU A 19 -0.98 -2.91 10.84
CA GLU A 19 -1.29 -2.42 12.19
C GLU A 19 -0.04 -1.90 12.89
N ALA A 20 1.07 -2.65 12.81
CA ALA A 20 2.34 -2.24 13.41
C ALA A 20 2.91 -0.96 12.77
N LEU A 21 2.78 -0.80 11.45
CA LEU A 21 3.18 0.42 10.74
C LEU A 21 2.32 1.61 11.19
N ALA A 22 1.00 1.42 11.22
CA ALA A 22 0.06 2.45 11.66
C ALA A 22 0.34 2.90 13.10
N ASP A 23 0.61 1.96 14.00
CA ASP A 23 0.91 2.25 15.41
C ASP A 23 2.21 3.07 15.57
N VAL A 24 3.30 2.65 14.90
CA VAL A 24 4.59 3.36 14.96
C VAL A 24 4.46 4.78 14.43
N PHE A 25 3.73 4.95 13.33
CA PHE A 25 3.49 6.27 12.75
C PHE A 25 2.59 7.13 13.63
N LEU A 26 1.55 6.55 14.24
CA LEU A 26 0.69 7.25 15.18
C LEU A 26 1.48 7.78 16.38
N GLU A 27 2.33 6.95 17.00
CA GLU A 27 3.21 7.42 18.08
C GLU A 27 4.15 8.54 17.62
N THR A 28 4.74 8.39 16.44
CA THR A 28 5.61 9.40 15.84
C THR A 28 4.88 10.72 15.58
N SER A 29 3.61 10.66 15.21
CA SER A 29 2.76 11.84 14.95
C SER A 29 2.62 12.73 16.20
N ILE A 30 2.52 12.13 17.39
CA ILE A 30 2.42 12.84 18.67
C ILE A 30 3.70 13.64 18.92
N TRP A 31 4.87 13.02 18.70
CA TRP A 31 6.17 13.68 18.85
C TRP A 31 6.36 14.81 17.86
N VAL A 32 6.02 14.58 16.59
CA VAL A 32 6.10 15.60 15.54
C VAL A 32 5.17 16.77 15.84
N ASN A 33 3.93 16.50 16.24
CA ASN A 33 2.95 17.53 16.59
C ASN A 33 3.50 18.44 17.70
N ARG A 34 3.99 17.84 18.79
CA ARG A 34 4.61 18.58 19.90
C ARG A 34 5.80 19.41 19.43
N ALA A 35 6.74 18.80 18.71
CA ALA A 35 7.93 19.50 18.22
C ALA A 35 7.59 20.63 17.25
N ALA A 36 6.64 20.42 16.32
CA ALA A 36 6.20 21.40 15.36
C ALA A 36 5.55 22.62 16.04
N HIS A 37 4.74 22.40 17.06
CA HIS A 37 4.14 23.48 17.85
C HIS A 37 5.16 24.20 18.73
N THR A 38 6.01 23.48 19.46
CA THR A 38 7.02 24.07 20.35
C THR A 38 8.05 24.88 19.58
N LEU A 39 8.50 24.38 18.43
CA LEU A 39 9.53 25.03 17.61
C LEU A 39 8.94 25.94 16.52
N GLN A 40 7.62 25.97 16.37
CA GLN A 40 6.89 26.65 15.27
C GLN A 40 7.38 26.22 13.87
N LEU A 41 7.73 24.95 13.70
CA LEU A 41 8.30 24.41 12.47
C LEU A 41 7.26 23.61 11.67
N ARG A 42 6.42 24.31 10.89
CA ARG A 42 5.42 23.68 10.00
C ARG A 42 6.03 22.66 9.02
N ARG A 43 7.29 22.86 8.62
CA ARG A 43 8.04 21.93 7.78
C ARG A 43 8.17 20.51 8.36
N LEU A 44 8.08 20.36 9.69
CA LEU A 44 8.13 19.04 10.34
C LEU A 44 6.88 18.22 10.03
N ILE A 45 5.72 18.87 9.98
CA ILE A 45 4.44 18.22 9.63
C ILE A 45 4.49 17.73 8.18
N HIS A 46 4.91 18.61 7.25
CA HIS A 46 5.10 18.22 5.85
C HIS A 46 6.12 17.09 5.69
N GLY A 47 7.23 17.13 6.45
CA GLY A 47 8.22 16.05 6.47
C GLY A 47 7.65 14.73 6.98
N TYR A 48 6.81 14.78 8.02
CA TYR A 48 6.11 13.61 8.53
C TYR A 48 5.11 13.05 7.52
N ILE A 49 4.28 13.88 6.88
CA ILE A 49 3.33 13.45 5.85
C ILE A 49 4.06 12.71 4.73
N ARG A 50 5.17 13.29 4.24
CA ARG A 50 5.99 12.66 3.20
C ARG A 50 6.57 11.32 3.67
N LEU A 51 7.09 11.25 4.90
CA LEU A 51 7.64 10.02 5.46
C LEU A 51 6.55 8.94 5.59
N PHE A 52 5.37 9.30 6.09
CA PHE A 52 4.25 8.39 6.26
C PHE A 52 3.85 7.75 4.92
N VAL A 53 3.55 8.58 3.91
CA VAL A 53 3.14 8.08 2.58
C VAL A 53 4.25 7.25 1.96
N PHE A 54 5.50 7.71 2.04
CA PHE A 54 6.67 7.00 1.54
C PHE A 54 6.80 5.59 2.16
N SER A 55 6.68 5.50 3.48
CA SER A 55 6.80 4.23 4.19
C SER A 55 5.62 3.31 3.94
N TYR A 56 4.41 3.85 3.83
CA TYR A 56 3.20 3.06 3.55
C TYR A 56 3.20 2.48 2.13
N LEU A 57 3.79 3.21 1.16
CA LEU A 57 4.00 2.73 -0.22
C LEU A 57 5.22 1.78 -0.35
N GLU A 58 5.95 1.52 0.74
CA GLU A 58 7.18 0.71 0.75
C GLU A 58 8.23 1.14 -0.29
N LEU A 59 8.28 2.43 -0.62
CA LEU A 59 9.23 2.98 -1.57
C LEU A 59 10.67 2.67 -1.12
N ARG A 60 11.44 2.04 -2.00
CA ARG A 60 12.83 1.66 -1.74
C ARG A 60 13.72 2.77 -2.29
N HIS A 61 14.05 3.71 -1.41
CA HIS A 61 15.01 4.81 -1.62
C HIS A 61 15.84 4.75 -2.93
N THR A 62 15.41 5.54 -3.92
CA THR A 62 16.28 6.01 -5.02
C THR A 62 16.45 7.53 -4.99
N CYS A 63 15.76 8.22 -4.07
CA CYS A 63 15.61 9.68 -4.01
C CYS A 63 16.80 10.43 -3.41
N CYS A 64 17.79 9.75 -2.83
CA CYS A 64 19.09 10.40 -2.67
C CYS A 64 19.63 10.58 -4.09
N ALA A 65 20.10 11.77 -4.46
CA ALA A 65 20.86 11.94 -5.70
C ALA A 65 22.18 11.15 -5.57
N ILE A 66 22.10 9.82 -5.69
CA ILE A 66 23.24 8.93 -5.49
C ILE A 66 24.29 9.23 -6.54
N SER A 67 23.92 9.78 -7.70
CA SER A 67 24.87 10.28 -8.70
C SER A 67 25.88 11.31 -8.17
N ARG A 68 25.59 12.01 -7.06
CA ARG A 68 26.54 12.94 -6.41
C ARG A 68 27.50 12.28 -5.42
N ILE A 69 27.30 11.00 -5.12
CA ILE A 69 28.05 10.17 -4.16
C ILE A 69 28.44 8.80 -4.76
N GLU A 70 28.03 8.53 -6.01
CA GLU A 70 28.41 7.41 -6.83
C GLU A 70 29.87 7.63 -7.20
N HIS A 71 30.72 6.73 -6.71
CA HIS A 71 32.09 6.59 -7.13
C HIS A 71 32.18 5.27 -7.87
N ASP A 72 32.72 5.31 -9.09
CA ASP A 72 33.08 4.10 -9.85
C ASP A 72 34.36 3.43 -9.28
N ASP A 73 34.96 4.04 -8.26
CA ASP A 73 36.14 3.58 -7.52
C ASP A 73 35.75 2.73 -6.30
N ASP A 74 36.75 2.14 -5.63
CA ASP A 74 36.60 1.38 -4.39
C ASP A 74 35.83 2.15 -3.29
N PRO A 75 35.12 1.44 -2.38
CA PRO A 75 34.37 2.04 -1.29
C PRO A 75 35.15 3.09 -0.48
N ASP A 76 34.77 4.37 -0.61
CA ASP A 76 35.25 5.43 0.29
C ASP A 76 34.34 5.50 1.53
N TYR A 77 34.76 4.83 2.61
CA TYR A 77 34.03 4.77 3.88
C TYR A 77 33.80 6.15 4.55
N ASN A 78 34.51 7.19 4.10
CA ASN A 78 34.31 8.57 4.59
C ASN A 78 33.21 9.33 3.84
N LYS A 79 32.68 8.77 2.75
CA LYS A 79 31.58 9.37 1.98
C LYS A 79 30.28 8.62 2.23
N GLN A 80 29.35 9.32 2.86
CA GLN A 80 28.03 8.81 3.19
C GLN A 80 26.96 9.53 2.37
N PRO A 81 25.87 8.84 1.99
CA PRO A 81 25.62 7.41 2.19
C PRO A 81 26.36 6.52 1.18
N TYR A 82 26.88 5.38 1.63
CA TYR A 82 27.41 4.38 0.72
C TYR A 82 26.29 3.85 -0.22
N PRO A 83 26.54 3.71 -1.54
CA PRO A 83 25.56 3.11 -2.44
C PRO A 83 25.14 1.72 -1.97
N ARG A 84 23.89 1.59 -1.50
CA ARG A 84 23.37 0.32 -0.96
C ARG A 84 23.08 -0.74 -2.04
N TYR A 85 23.04 -0.33 -3.30
CA TYR A 85 22.59 -1.14 -4.44
C TYR A 85 23.57 -1.01 -5.61
N SER A 86 23.79 -2.11 -6.32
CA SER A 86 24.54 -2.07 -7.59
C SER A 86 23.78 -1.24 -8.64
N PRO A 87 24.46 -0.73 -9.70
CA PRO A 87 23.79 0.04 -10.76
C PRO A 87 22.60 -0.69 -11.40
N LYS A 88 22.71 -2.01 -11.59
CA LYS A 88 21.64 -2.86 -12.14
C LYS A 88 20.44 -2.91 -11.19
N GLU A 89 20.69 -3.06 -9.89
CA GLU A 89 19.64 -3.09 -8.87
C GLU A 89 18.99 -1.72 -8.70
N LYS A 90 19.77 -0.62 -8.71
CA LYS A 90 19.23 0.75 -8.67
C LYS A 90 18.29 1.01 -9.82
N ARG A 91 18.65 0.58 -11.04
CA ARG A 91 17.78 0.74 -12.21
C ARG A 91 16.48 -0.03 -12.03
N ARG A 92 16.56 -1.30 -11.61
CA ARG A 92 15.37 -2.10 -11.32
C ARG A 92 14.49 -1.46 -10.25
N ILE A 93 15.06 -0.97 -9.16
CA ILE A 93 14.31 -0.29 -8.09
C ILE A 93 13.67 0.99 -8.62
N LYS A 94 14.38 1.80 -9.42
CA LYS A 94 13.78 3.00 -10.04
C LYS A 94 12.59 2.66 -10.92
N ASP A 95 12.70 1.60 -11.72
CA ASP A 95 11.63 1.17 -12.62
C ASP A 95 10.44 0.63 -11.81
N GLU A 96 10.69 -0.11 -10.73
CA GLU A 96 9.64 -0.63 -9.83
C GLU A 96 8.97 0.46 -8.98
N ASP A 97 9.72 1.45 -8.52
CA ASP A 97 9.22 2.53 -7.64
C ASP A 97 8.63 3.72 -8.41
N ALA A 98 8.85 3.83 -9.72
CA ALA A 98 8.34 4.93 -10.54
C ALA A 98 6.83 5.18 -10.39
N PRO A 99 5.94 4.18 -10.56
CA PRO A 99 4.50 4.41 -10.40
C PRO A 99 4.13 4.78 -8.95
N LEU A 100 4.79 4.19 -7.95
CA LEU A 100 4.57 4.50 -6.54
C LEU A 100 5.03 5.93 -6.20
N HIS A 101 6.08 6.43 -6.87
CA HIS A 101 6.55 7.79 -6.72
C HIS A 101 5.53 8.80 -7.26
N GLU A 102 4.81 8.49 -8.34
CA GLU A 102 3.72 9.34 -8.84
C GLU A 102 2.61 9.47 -7.80
N ILE A 103 2.21 8.36 -7.18
CA ILE A 103 1.24 8.33 -6.07
C ILE A 103 1.74 9.17 -4.88
N LEU A 104 3.02 9.06 -4.52
CA LEU A 104 3.62 9.86 -3.46
C LEU A 104 3.50 11.37 -3.75
N GLU A 105 3.86 11.79 -4.96
CA GLU A 105 3.84 13.21 -5.36
C GLU A 105 2.41 13.75 -5.52
N GLU A 106 1.41 12.89 -5.68
CA GLU A 106 -0.01 13.27 -5.62
C GLU A 106 -0.52 13.40 -4.18
N LEU A 107 -0.27 12.39 -3.35
CA LEU A 107 -0.87 12.29 -2.01
C LEU A 107 -0.25 13.29 -1.02
N VAL A 108 1.05 13.59 -1.12
CA VAL A 108 1.72 14.50 -0.17
C VAL A 108 1.17 15.92 -0.24
N PRO A 109 1.02 16.56 -1.43
CA PRO A 109 0.37 17.87 -1.54
C PRO A 109 -1.10 17.84 -1.10
N MET A 110 -1.83 16.77 -1.44
CA MET A 110 -3.23 16.60 -1.05
C MET A 110 -3.37 16.60 0.47
N PHE A 111 -2.65 15.72 1.18
CA PHE A 111 -2.70 15.65 2.64
C PHE A 111 -2.22 16.94 3.30
N SER A 112 -1.17 17.56 2.77
CA SER A 112 -0.68 18.84 3.30
C SER A 112 -1.75 19.93 3.21
N THR A 113 -2.46 19.99 2.08
CA THR A 113 -3.56 20.95 1.87
C THR A 113 -4.74 20.67 2.80
N GLN A 114 -5.13 19.40 2.95
CA GLN A 114 -6.23 19.00 3.84
C GLN A 114 -5.90 19.30 5.29
N PHE A 115 -4.69 18.97 5.74
CA PHE A 115 -4.23 19.27 7.10
C PHE A 115 -4.24 20.77 7.36
N ASP A 116 -3.77 21.57 6.40
CA ASP A 116 -3.76 23.02 6.51
C ASP A 116 -5.16 23.64 6.56
N ALA A 117 -6.16 23.00 5.94
CA ALA A 117 -7.55 23.47 5.91
C ALA A 117 -8.33 23.11 7.18
N VAL A 118 -8.14 21.89 7.70
CA VAL A 118 -8.82 21.43 8.92
C VAL A 118 -8.16 22.02 10.16
N GLY A 119 -6.82 22.10 10.17
CA GLY A 119 -6.03 22.38 11.37
C GLY A 119 -6.18 21.28 12.42
N GLY A 120 -5.71 21.55 13.65
CA GLY A 120 -5.83 20.61 14.76
C GLY A 120 -4.58 19.75 14.98
N ARG A 121 -4.75 18.59 15.63
CA ARG A 121 -3.64 17.72 16.01
C ARG A 121 -3.32 16.77 14.88
N LEU A 122 -2.02 16.58 14.62
CA LEU A 122 -1.54 15.64 13.61
C LEU A 122 -2.00 14.20 13.86
N GLU A 123 -2.11 13.79 15.13
CA GLU A 123 -2.58 12.44 15.51
C GLU A 123 -4.00 12.15 15.00
N ASP A 124 -4.93 13.09 15.19
CA ASP A 124 -6.31 12.95 14.73
C ASP A 124 -6.35 12.88 13.19
N PHE A 125 -5.57 13.73 12.51
CA PHE A 125 -5.48 13.70 11.05
C PHE A 125 -4.91 12.39 10.49
N VAL A 126 -3.94 11.80 11.18
CA VAL A 126 -3.37 10.50 10.78
C VAL A 126 -4.42 9.40 10.87
N VAL A 127 -5.16 9.33 11.97
CA VAL A 127 -6.17 8.30 12.21
C VAL A 127 -7.39 8.47 11.31
N ASP A 128 -7.90 9.70 11.21
CA ASP A 128 -9.19 9.94 10.58
C ASP A 128 -9.08 10.14 9.06
N VAL A 129 -7.90 10.50 8.55
CA VAL A 129 -7.71 10.86 7.13
C VAL A 129 -6.63 10.03 6.46
N MET A 130 -5.40 10.04 7.00
CA MET A 130 -4.26 9.45 6.29
C MET A 130 -4.31 7.92 6.23
N ILE A 131 -4.56 7.25 7.36
CA ILE A 131 -4.63 5.78 7.42
C ILE A 131 -5.77 5.25 6.52
N PRO A 132 -7.01 5.75 6.61
CA PRO A 132 -8.10 5.29 5.75
C PRO A 132 -7.77 5.45 4.26
N LYS A 133 -7.23 6.61 3.87
CA LYS A 133 -6.90 6.85 2.46
C LYS A 133 -5.76 5.95 1.97
N MET A 134 -4.74 5.72 2.80
CA MET A 134 -3.65 4.82 2.43
C MET A 134 -4.08 3.35 2.35
N ARG A 135 -5.07 2.92 3.14
CA ARG A 135 -5.69 1.59 3.00
C ARG A 135 -6.43 1.45 1.66
N GLU A 136 -7.16 2.49 1.25
CA GLU A 136 -7.82 2.51 -0.06
C GLU A 136 -6.79 2.38 -1.20
N VAL A 137 -5.74 3.19 -1.17
CA VAL A 137 -4.64 3.14 -2.16
C VAL A 137 -3.97 1.77 -2.18
N ALA A 138 -3.71 1.18 -1.01
CA ALA A 138 -3.13 -0.16 -0.93
C ALA A 138 -4.04 -1.23 -1.54
N ARG A 139 -5.36 -1.14 -1.32
CA ARG A 139 -6.35 -2.04 -1.93
C ARG A 139 -6.38 -1.90 -3.46
N GLU A 140 -6.36 -0.68 -3.98
CA GLU A 140 -6.29 -0.43 -5.42
C GLU A 140 -5.03 -1.03 -6.04
N LEU A 141 -3.87 -0.82 -5.40
CA LEU A 141 -2.60 -1.41 -5.84
C LEU A 141 -2.59 -2.93 -5.81
N LYS A 142 -3.24 -3.56 -4.81
CA LYS A 142 -3.40 -5.02 -4.76
C LYS A 142 -4.22 -5.54 -5.94
N VAL A 143 -5.34 -4.88 -6.25
CA VAL A 143 -6.21 -5.25 -7.38
C VAL A 143 -5.46 -5.13 -8.71
N GLU A 144 -4.74 -4.03 -8.92
CA GLU A 144 -3.92 -3.83 -10.11
C GLU A 144 -2.80 -4.88 -10.22
N ASP A 145 -2.11 -5.16 -9.12
CA ASP A 145 -1.04 -6.16 -9.08
C ASP A 145 -1.56 -7.58 -9.37
N ALA A 146 -2.73 -7.93 -8.83
CA ALA A 146 -3.40 -9.20 -9.13
C ALA A 146 -3.80 -9.30 -10.61
N ALA A 147 -4.34 -8.22 -11.19
CA ALA A 147 -4.73 -8.19 -12.60
C ALA A 147 -3.52 -8.33 -13.55
N LEU A 148 -2.42 -7.63 -13.26
CA LEU A 148 -1.24 -7.62 -14.13
C LEU A 148 -0.34 -8.85 -13.96
N TYR A 149 -0.19 -9.35 -12.73
CA TYR A 149 0.83 -10.36 -12.40
C TYR A 149 0.26 -11.65 -11.83
N GLY A 150 -1.04 -11.72 -11.53
CA GLY A 150 -1.65 -12.87 -10.85
C GLY A 150 -1.48 -14.18 -11.61
N ALA A 151 -1.73 -14.19 -12.92
CA ALA A 151 -1.61 -15.41 -13.73
C ALA A 151 -0.17 -15.96 -13.73
N GLY A 152 0.82 -15.11 -14.01
CA GLY A 152 2.24 -15.52 -14.03
C GLY A 152 2.75 -15.94 -12.66
N ARG A 153 2.26 -15.32 -11.57
CA ARG A 153 2.60 -15.71 -10.19
C ARG A 153 2.04 -17.08 -9.83
N LYS A 154 0.77 -17.35 -10.21
CA LYS A 154 0.15 -18.67 -10.01
C LYS A 154 0.91 -19.77 -10.76
N GLU A 155 1.39 -19.49 -11.98
CA GLU A 155 2.18 -20.43 -12.78
C GLU A 155 3.50 -20.84 -12.10
N ILE A 156 4.15 -19.92 -11.37
CA ILE A 156 5.38 -20.21 -10.62
C ILE A 156 5.12 -20.68 -9.17
N GLY A 157 3.88 -21.02 -8.83
CA GLY A 157 3.49 -21.58 -7.53
C GLY A 157 3.34 -20.55 -6.40
N VAL A 158 3.18 -19.26 -6.71
CA VAL A 158 2.89 -18.22 -5.71
C VAL A 158 1.40 -18.22 -5.41
N VAL A 159 1.05 -18.39 -4.14
CA VAL A 159 -0.33 -18.26 -3.65
C VAL A 159 -0.68 -16.78 -3.53
N MET A 160 -1.70 -16.35 -4.27
CA MET A 160 -2.31 -15.02 -4.16
C MET A 160 -3.46 -15.15 -3.16
N TYR A 161 -3.42 -14.43 -2.03
CA TYR A 161 -4.53 -14.39 -1.08
C TYR A 161 -5.63 -13.52 -1.67
N GLU A 162 -6.83 -14.06 -1.79
CA GLU A 162 -8.04 -13.29 -2.04
C GLU A 162 -8.44 -12.68 -0.68
N ASP A 163 -8.56 -11.35 -0.61
CA ASP A 163 -8.93 -10.68 0.64
C ASP A 163 -10.35 -11.18 1.03
N GLU A 164 -10.52 -11.69 2.25
CA GLU A 164 -11.77 -12.30 2.77
C GLU A 164 -13.00 -11.37 2.66
N GLU A 165 -12.79 -10.06 2.49
CA GLU A 165 -13.84 -9.05 2.31
C GLU A 165 -14.44 -9.03 0.89
N GLU A 166 -13.75 -9.55 -0.14
CA GLU A 166 -14.30 -9.68 -1.51
C GLU A 166 -15.12 -10.97 -1.69
N ALA A 167 -14.88 -11.99 -0.85
CA ALA A 167 -15.63 -13.24 -0.89
C ALA A 167 -17.10 -13.07 -0.46
N GLU A 168 -17.40 -12.11 0.43
CA GLU A 168 -18.76 -11.87 0.93
C GLU A 168 -19.64 -11.04 -0.02
N GLN A 169 -19.07 -10.37 -1.03
CA GLN A 169 -19.86 -9.60 -2.01
C GLN A 169 -20.26 -10.38 -3.25
N ASN A 170 -19.59 -11.51 -3.53
CA ASN A 170 -19.84 -12.28 -4.75
C ASN A 170 -20.85 -13.42 -4.56
N ASP A 171 -21.25 -13.70 -3.31
CA ASP A 171 -22.21 -14.77 -2.96
C ASP A 171 -23.67 -14.29 -2.85
N SER A 172 -23.97 -13.01 -3.15
CA SER A 172 -25.32 -12.46 -2.94
C SER A 172 -26.16 -12.30 -4.22
N HIS A 173 -25.83 -12.98 -5.32
CA HIS A 173 -26.64 -12.87 -6.54
C HIS A 173 -26.67 -14.13 -7.40
N GLU A 174 -27.20 -15.25 -6.87
CA GLU A 174 -27.82 -16.29 -7.69
C GLU A 174 -29.18 -16.70 -7.11
N GLU A 175 -30.19 -16.23 -7.85
CA GLU A 175 -31.61 -16.62 -8.01
C GLU A 175 -32.13 -17.90 -7.33
N GLU A 176 -33.28 -17.79 -6.65
CA GLU A 176 -34.30 -18.85 -6.68
C GLU A 176 -35.64 -18.24 -7.12
N GLU A 177 -36.03 -18.58 -8.35
CA GLU A 177 -37.36 -18.39 -8.92
C GLU A 177 -38.37 -19.32 -8.23
N GLU A 178 -39.40 -18.76 -7.57
CA GLU A 178 -40.57 -19.54 -7.14
C GLU A 178 -41.46 -19.88 -8.34
N GLN A 179 -41.29 -21.09 -8.91
CA GLN A 179 -42.32 -21.75 -9.72
C GLN A 179 -43.17 -22.63 -8.82
N ASN A 180 -44.37 -22.15 -8.48
CA ASN A 180 -45.44 -22.96 -7.89
C ASN A 180 -46.36 -23.46 -9.01
N GLU A 181 -46.27 -24.74 -9.38
CA GLU A 181 -47.31 -25.49 -10.10
C GLU A 181 -47.57 -26.85 -9.42
N ASP A 182 -48.55 -26.83 -8.53
CA ASP A 182 -49.82 -27.59 -8.57
C ASP A 182 -49.90 -29.15 -8.64
N VAL A 183 -50.83 -29.67 -7.80
CA VAL A 183 -51.63 -30.94 -7.83
C VAL A 183 -50.89 -32.29 -7.66
N GLU A 184 -51.32 -33.30 -6.88
CA GLU A 184 -52.64 -33.90 -6.57
C GLU A 184 -52.58 -34.66 -5.21
N GLU A 185 -53.60 -34.53 -4.36
CA GLU A 185 -53.82 -35.42 -3.21
C GLU A 185 -55.20 -36.07 -3.37
N ASP A 186 -55.20 -37.25 -4.00
CA ASP A 186 -56.34 -38.15 -4.12
C ASP A 186 -56.06 -39.39 -3.26
N SER A 187 -56.71 -39.52 -2.11
CA SER A 187 -57.13 -40.81 -1.58
C SER A 187 -58.22 -40.65 -0.52
N ASP A 188 -59.46 -40.82 -0.98
CA ASP A 188 -60.57 -41.34 -0.17
C ASP A 188 -60.21 -42.71 0.41
N ASP A 189 -60.50 -42.93 1.69
CA ASP A 189 -60.91 -44.24 2.22
C ASP A 189 -61.81 -44.01 3.45
N GLU A 190 -63.12 -43.95 3.19
CA GLU A 190 -64.19 -44.09 4.18
C GLU A 190 -64.35 -45.55 4.66
N TYR A 191 -64.91 -45.69 5.86
CA TYR A 191 -65.32 -46.92 6.56
C TYR A 191 -66.27 -47.84 5.78
#